data_AF-A0A484BGQ5-F1
#
_entry.id   AF-A0A484BGQ5-F1
#
_cell.length_a   1.000
_cell.length_b   1.000
_cell.length_c   1.000
_cell.angle_alpha   90.00
_cell.angle_beta   90.00
_cell.angle_gamma   90.00
#
_symmetry.space_group_name_H-M   'P 1'
#
loop_
_entity.id
_entity.type
_entity.pdbx_description
1 polymer ?
#
loop_
_entity_poly.entity_id
_entity_poly.type
_entity_poly.pdbx_seq_one_letter_code
_entity_poly.pdbx_strand_id
1 'polypeptide(L)'
;MLSVWWPLWNVVLWFQVVRMMPQLDEFCEHHSTNTMHDFCCDLHDESPQFSDCQTDWHDKIHYTTDEDELLYLYCTAECTYNSTDFLAANRQSLNLNHVREHLENDLANAADEALLYEAYVKCDKHALGQLEHKDMQLLAKRLTTYGCHPFPGLVMECMVREMILKCPAERFHKTAQCRVVRQYLQKCEQRPKK
;
A
#
# COMPACT_ATOMS: atom_id res chain seq x y z
N MET A 1 -9.58 23.48 53.21
CA MET A 1 -9.86 22.18 52.57
C MET A 1 -9.72 22.37 51.08
N LEU A 2 -8.62 21.84 50.53
CA LEU A 2 -8.19 22.03 49.15
C LEU A 2 -8.83 20.99 48.22
N SER A 3 -9.26 21.48 47.06
CA SER A 3 -9.27 20.81 45.77
C SER A 3 -10.18 19.58 45.56
N VAL A 4 -11.42 19.85 45.13
CA VAL A 4 -12.26 18.89 44.38
C VAL A 4 -12.03 19.12 42.88
N TRP A 5 -10.81 18.90 42.38
CA TRP A 5 -10.47 19.01 40.95
C TRP A 5 -9.66 17.79 40.53
N TRP A 6 -10.27 16.59 40.56
CA TRP A 6 -9.59 15.37 40.10
C TRP A 6 -10.35 14.40 39.17
N PRO A 7 -11.56 14.65 38.63
CA PRO A 7 -12.09 13.78 37.58
C PRO A 7 -11.94 14.35 36.15
N LEU A 8 -11.73 15.66 35.99
CA LEU A 8 -11.79 16.30 34.66
C LEU A 8 -10.61 15.96 33.74
N TRP A 9 -9.43 15.65 34.29
CA TRP A 9 -8.27 15.27 33.47
C TRP A 9 -8.42 13.93 32.77
N ASN A 10 -9.09 12.95 33.39
CA ASN A 10 -9.33 11.65 32.77
C ASN A 10 -10.36 11.73 31.63
N VAL A 11 -11.37 12.59 31.76
CA VAL A 11 -12.39 12.78 30.72
C VAL A 11 -11.79 13.49 29.49
N VAL A 12 -10.94 14.50 29.69
CA VAL A 12 -10.26 15.19 28.57
C VAL A 12 -9.31 14.26 27.82
N LEU A 13 -8.56 13.41 28.52
CA LEU A 13 -7.69 12.40 27.90
C LEU A 13 -8.49 11.35 27.11
N TRP A 14 -9.61 10.86 27.65
CA TRP A 14 -10.51 9.95 26.94
C TRP A 14 -11.14 10.58 25.71
N PHE A 15 -11.57 11.84 25.79
CA PHE A 15 -12.11 12.56 24.63
C PHE A 15 -11.05 12.81 23.55
N GLN A 16 -9.78 13.05 23.92
CA GLN A 16 -8.70 13.17 22.94
C GLN A 16 -8.35 11.82 22.30
N VAL A 17 -8.29 10.72 23.07
CA VAL A 17 -8.04 9.37 22.55
C VAL A 17 -9.18 8.91 21.63
N VAL A 18 -10.44 9.13 22.01
CA VAL A 18 -11.62 8.78 21.20
C VAL A 18 -11.70 9.63 19.93
N ARG A 19 -11.22 10.88 19.95
CA ARG A 19 -11.21 11.76 18.76
C ARG A 19 -10.07 11.45 17.79
N MET A 20 -9.01 10.79 18.27
CA MET A 20 -7.85 10.38 17.47
C MET A 20 -8.03 8.99 16.82
N MET A 21 -8.97 8.17 17.32
CA MET A 21 -9.27 6.84 16.79
C MET A 21 -9.90 6.82 15.38
N PRO A 22 -10.84 7.71 15.01
CA PRO A 22 -11.43 7.75 13.66
C PRO A 22 -10.41 8.11 12.58
N GLN A 23 -9.49 9.05 12.88
CA GLN A 23 -8.39 9.42 11.98
C GLN A 23 -7.41 8.27 11.75
N LEU A 24 -7.33 7.30 12.67
CA LEU A 24 -6.47 6.14 12.52
C LEU A 24 -7.13 5.02 11.70
N ASP A 25 -8.45 4.84 11.78
CA ASP A 25 -9.20 3.83 11.00
C ASP A 25 -9.16 4.16 9.51
N GLU A 26 -9.48 5.41 9.15
CA GLU A 26 -9.47 5.91 7.78
C GLU A 26 -8.07 5.85 7.14
N PHE A 27 -7.01 6.05 7.94
CA PHE A 27 -5.63 5.91 7.50
C PHE A 27 -5.10 4.46 7.45
N CYS A 28 -5.64 3.54 8.26
CA CYS A 28 -5.24 2.12 8.20
C CYS A 28 -5.82 1.42 6.97
N GLU A 29 -6.95 1.91 6.41
CA GLU A 29 -7.62 1.31 5.25
C GLU A 29 -7.45 2.10 3.94
N HIS A 30 -7.39 3.44 3.92
CA HIS A 30 -7.62 4.20 2.66
C HIS A 30 -6.67 5.39 2.34
N HIS A 31 -5.64 5.69 3.14
CA HIS A 31 -4.73 6.82 2.88
C HIS A 31 -3.23 6.49 2.95
N SER A 32 -2.82 5.34 2.40
CA SER A 32 -1.39 5.01 2.22
C SER A 32 -0.68 5.88 1.16
N THR A 33 -1.45 6.60 0.32
CA THR A 33 -0.92 7.45 -0.76
C THR A 33 0.03 8.56 -0.31
N ASN A 34 -0.07 9.01 0.94
CA ASN A 34 0.70 10.17 1.42
C ASN A 34 1.97 9.82 2.18
N THR A 35 2.35 8.56 2.18
CA THR A 35 3.48 8.12 2.95
C THR A 35 4.47 7.51 1.99
N MET A 36 5.58 8.24 1.86
CA MET A 36 6.78 7.99 1.06
C MET A 36 7.41 6.64 1.47
N HIS A 37 6.67 5.57 1.19
CA HIS A 37 6.81 4.23 1.72
C HIS A 37 7.96 3.46 1.08
N ASP A 38 8.27 3.83 -0.15
CA ASP A 38 9.17 3.15 -1.07
C ASP A 38 10.64 3.27 -0.66
N PHE A 39 10.95 4.07 0.37
CA PHE A 39 12.31 4.34 0.83
C PHE A 39 12.72 3.61 2.10
N CYS A 40 11.88 2.74 2.67
CA CYS A 40 12.18 2.15 3.97
C CYS A 40 12.81 0.75 3.94
N CYS A 41 12.84 0.08 2.79
CA CYS A 41 13.40 -1.26 2.65
C CYS A 41 14.24 -1.39 1.37
N ASP A 42 15.48 -1.84 1.49
CA ASP A 42 16.39 -2.15 0.37
C ASP A 42 16.00 -3.44 -0.39
N LEU A 43 14.73 -3.84 -0.33
CA LEU A 43 14.10 -4.82 -1.20
C LEU A 43 13.18 -4.17 -2.23
N HIS A 44 12.86 -2.90 -2.03
CA HIS A 44 12.16 -2.10 -3.02
C HIS A 44 13.22 -1.48 -3.92
N ASP A 45 13.37 -2.02 -5.13
CA ASP A 45 14.06 -1.34 -6.21
C ASP A 45 13.00 -0.88 -7.22
N GLU A 46 13.09 0.37 -7.64
CA GLU A 46 12.16 0.89 -8.63
C GLU A 46 12.48 0.22 -9.98
N SER A 47 11.58 -0.63 -10.47
CA SER A 47 11.82 -1.32 -11.72
C SER A 47 11.80 -0.33 -12.89
N PRO A 48 12.63 -0.52 -13.93
CA PRO A 48 12.57 0.32 -15.13
C PRO A 48 11.17 0.39 -15.73
N GLN A 49 10.41 -0.71 -15.64
CA GLN A 49 9.02 -0.80 -16.07
C GLN A 49 8.12 0.19 -15.33
N PHE A 50 8.32 0.38 -14.02
CA PHE A 50 7.56 1.34 -13.25
C PHE A 50 7.86 2.78 -13.68
N SER A 51 9.14 3.14 -13.85
CA SER A 51 9.52 4.48 -14.30
C SER A 51 9.06 4.79 -15.74
N ASP A 52 9.09 3.80 -16.64
CA ASP A 52 8.55 3.93 -18.00
C ASP A 52 7.03 4.16 -17.95
N CYS A 53 6.32 3.39 -17.13
CA CYS A 53 4.88 3.55 -16.92
C CYS A 53 4.51 4.89 -16.28
N GLN A 54 5.31 5.38 -15.33
CA GLN A 54 5.11 6.72 -14.76
C GLN A 54 5.18 7.79 -15.84
N THR A 55 6.22 7.73 -16.68
CA THR A 55 6.39 8.67 -17.80
C THR A 55 5.20 8.62 -18.76
N ASP A 56 4.76 7.41 -19.12
CA ASP A 56 3.62 7.19 -20.02
C ASP A 56 2.29 7.71 -19.48
N TRP A 57 2.10 7.71 -18.16
CA TRP A 57 0.88 8.17 -17.51
C TRP A 57 0.92 9.64 -17.09
N HIS A 58 2.10 10.21 -16.89
CA HIS A 58 2.27 11.61 -16.51
C HIS A 58 1.64 12.57 -17.53
N ASP A 59 1.74 12.23 -18.81
CA ASP A 59 1.15 13.01 -19.91
C ASP A 59 -0.36 12.78 -20.08
N LYS A 60 -0.91 11.70 -19.51
CA LYS A 60 -2.33 11.30 -19.66
C LYS A 60 -3.19 11.74 -18.48
N ILE A 61 -2.60 11.78 -17.28
CA ILE A 61 -3.29 12.14 -16.04
C ILE A 61 -2.46 13.24 -15.37
N HIS A 62 -2.87 14.49 -15.57
CA HIS A 62 -2.34 15.61 -14.81
C HIS A 62 -2.99 15.63 -13.44
N TYR A 63 -2.23 15.30 -12.41
CA TYR A 63 -2.72 15.28 -11.04
C TYR A 63 -2.51 16.63 -10.36
N THR A 64 -3.60 17.19 -9.85
CA THR A 64 -3.57 18.42 -9.01
C THR A 64 -4.27 18.23 -7.67
N THR A 65 -4.86 17.05 -7.47
CA THR A 65 -5.55 16.62 -6.26
C THR A 65 -5.10 15.21 -5.88
N ASP A 66 -5.21 14.85 -4.60
CA ASP A 66 -4.90 13.51 -4.09
C ASP A 66 -5.68 12.41 -4.82
N GLU A 67 -6.91 12.73 -5.27
CA GLU A 67 -7.73 11.78 -6.01
C GLU A 67 -7.18 11.53 -7.43
N ASP A 68 -6.67 12.56 -8.09
CA ASP A 68 -6.05 12.41 -9.42
C ASP A 68 -4.71 11.69 -9.32
N GLU A 69 -3.95 11.95 -8.25
CA GLU A 69 -2.72 11.23 -7.95
C GLU A 69 -3.00 9.74 -7.72
N LEU A 70 -4.06 9.40 -6.97
CA LEU A 70 -4.50 8.02 -6.79
C LEU A 70 -4.84 7.35 -8.14
N LEU A 71 -5.55 8.04 -9.04
CA LEU A 71 -5.83 7.52 -10.38
C LEU A 71 -4.54 7.27 -11.18
N TYR A 72 -3.61 8.23 -11.15
CA TYR A 72 -2.31 8.14 -11.79
C TYR A 72 -1.51 6.93 -11.27
N LEU A 73 -1.43 6.75 -9.95
CA LEU A 73 -0.69 5.64 -9.32
C LEU A 73 -1.30 4.28 -9.69
N TYR A 74 -2.62 4.15 -9.68
CA TYR A 74 -3.30 2.90 -10.02
C TYR A 74 -3.13 2.51 -11.49
N CYS A 75 -3.20 3.49 -12.39
CA CYS A 75 -2.95 3.28 -13.81
C CYS A 75 -1.47 2.93 -14.08
N THR A 76 -0.53 3.57 -13.35
CA THR A 76 0.89 3.23 -13.40
C THR A 76 1.14 1.80 -12.92
N ALA A 77 0.50 1.39 -11.82
CA ALA A 77 0.58 0.02 -11.32
C ALA A 77 0.08 -1.02 -12.32
N GLU A 78 -1.06 -0.76 -12.98
CA GLU A 78 -1.57 -1.65 -14.03
C GLU A 78 -0.62 -1.74 -15.23
N CYS A 79 -0.08 -0.61 -15.68
CA CYS A 79 0.92 -0.60 -16.75
C CYS A 79 2.14 -1.45 -16.37
N THR A 80 2.61 -1.31 -15.13
CA THR A 80 3.80 -2.03 -14.62
C THR A 80 3.56 -3.53 -14.58
N TYR A 81 2.42 -3.99 -14.05
CA TYR A 81 2.13 -5.43 -14.00
C TYR A 81 1.74 -6.03 -15.36
N ASN A 82 1.25 -5.23 -16.30
CA ASN A 82 1.06 -5.69 -17.67
C ASN A 82 2.40 -5.85 -18.39
N SER A 83 3.37 -4.94 -18.19
CA SER A 83 4.67 -5.01 -18.87
C SER A 83 5.57 -6.14 -18.37
N THR A 84 5.27 -6.71 -17.20
CA THR A 84 5.95 -7.89 -16.64
C THR A 84 5.17 -9.20 -16.79
N ASP A 85 4.03 -9.20 -17.49
CA ASP A 85 3.09 -10.34 -17.59
C ASP A 85 2.60 -10.88 -16.23
N PHE A 86 2.65 -10.04 -15.19
CA PHE A 86 2.15 -10.39 -13.86
C PHE A 86 0.64 -10.34 -13.79
N LEU A 87 0.00 -9.44 -14.54
CA LEU A 87 -1.44 -9.27 -14.46
C LEU A 87 -2.16 -10.32 -15.33
N ALA A 88 -3.06 -11.10 -14.73
CA ALA A 88 -3.92 -11.98 -15.52
C ALA A 88 -4.87 -11.16 -16.40
N ALA A 89 -5.27 -11.73 -17.55
CA ALA A 89 -6.11 -11.04 -18.54
C ALA A 89 -7.46 -10.52 -18.00
N ASN A 90 -7.99 -11.12 -16.93
CA ASN A 90 -9.23 -10.70 -16.28
C ASN A 90 -9.04 -9.56 -15.26
N ARG A 91 -7.80 -9.15 -14.98
CA ARG A 91 -7.43 -8.13 -14.00
C ARG A 91 -7.97 -8.39 -12.59
N GLN A 92 -8.09 -9.66 -12.20
CA GLN A 92 -8.59 -10.09 -10.90
C GLN A 92 -7.66 -11.09 -10.20
N SER A 93 -6.47 -11.31 -10.76
CA SER A 93 -5.42 -12.14 -10.16
C SER A 93 -4.08 -11.81 -10.77
N LEU A 94 -3.01 -12.12 -10.04
CA LEU A 94 -1.66 -12.19 -10.56
C LEU A 94 -1.37 -13.56 -11.17
N ASN A 95 -0.50 -13.60 -12.18
CA ASN A 95 0.18 -14.78 -12.64
C ASN A 95 1.38 -15.05 -11.73
N LEU A 96 1.12 -15.72 -10.60
CA LEU A 96 2.13 -15.96 -9.57
C LEU A 96 3.33 -16.78 -10.06
N ASN A 97 3.19 -17.58 -11.12
CA ASN A 97 4.32 -18.27 -11.72
C ASN A 97 5.30 -17.27 -12.36
N HIS A 98 4.79 -16.32 -13.15
CA HIS A 98 5.62 -15.27 -13.74
C HIS A 98 6.23 -14.36 -12.68
N VAL A 99 5.48 -14.05 -11.61
CA VAL A 99 6.01 -13.31 -10.45
C VAL A 99 7.20 -14.04 -9.84
N ARG A 100 7.07 -15.34 -9.57
CA ARG A 100 8.15 -16.16 -9.02
C ARG A 100 9.37 -16.18 -9.94
N GLU A 101 9.16 -16.47 -11.23
CA GLU A 101 10.24 -16.50 -12.22
C GLU A 101 10.99 -15.16 -12.30
N HIS A 102 10.27 -14.04 -12.23
CA HIS A 102 10.90 -12.71 -12.20
C HIS A 102 11.73 -12.48 -10.94
N LEU A 103 11.19 -12.81 -9.75
CA LEU A 103 11.92 -12.67 -8.49
C LEU A 103 13.19 -13.56 -8.46
N GLU A 104 13.10 -14.79 -8.97
CA GLU A 104 14.24 -15.73 -9.06
C GLU A 104 15.35 -15.20 -10.00
N ASN A 105 14.99 -14.43 -11.03
CA ASN A 105 15.95 -13.83 -11.96
C ASN A 105 16.59 -12.54 -11.41
N ASP A 106 15.81 -11.71 -10.71
CA ASP A 106 16.24 -10.38 -10.28
C ASP A 106 16.95 -10.40 -8.92
N LEU A 107 16.63 -11.36 -8.06
CA LEU A 107 17.17 -11.42 -6.69
C LEU A 107 18.23 -12.51 -6.56
N ALA A 108 19.41 -12.10 -6.09
CA ALA A 108 20.49 -13.04 -5.80
C ALA A 108 20.28 -13.87 -4.51
N ASN A 109 19.28 -13.52 -3.68
CA ASN A 109 19.06 -14.10 -2.36
C ASN A 109 17.69 -14.79 -2.29
N ALA A 110 17.72 -16.12 -2.09
CA ALA A 110 16.52 -16.96 -2.01
C ALA A 110 15.58 -16.63 -0.82
N ALA A 111 16.10 -16.09 0.27
CA ALA A 111 15.26 -15.67 1.40
C ALA A 111 14.46 -14.40 1.08
N ASP A 112 15.07 -13.47 0.33
CA ASP A 112 14.42 -12.25 -0.13
C ASP A 112 13.37 -12.57 -1.21
N GLU A 113 13.71 -13.47 -2.15
CA GLU A 113 12.75 -14.01 -3.13
C GLU A 113 11.55 -14.66 -2.43
N ALA A 114 11.77 -15.57 -1.48
CA ALA A 114 10.70 -16.24 -0.76
C ALA A 114 9.80 -15.24 0.00
N LEU A 115 10.41 -14.23 0.63
CA LEU A 115 9.70 -13.18 1.36
C LEU A 115 8.80 -12.36 0.44
N LEU A 116 9.33 -11.91 -0.70
CA LEU A 116 8.57 -11.10 -1.66
C LEU A 116 7.50 -11.92 -2.37
N TYR A 117 7.77 -13.18 -2.69
CA TYR A 117 6.76 -14.08 -3.24
C TYR A 117 5.60 -14.31 -2.27
N GLU A 118 5.88 -14.55 -0.99
CA GLU A 118 4.81 -14.67 0.03
C GLU A 118 3.98 -13.38 0.13
N ALA A 119 4.62 -12.21 0.05
CA ALA A 119 3.93 -10.93 0.01
C ALA A 119 3.00 -10.82 -1.21
N TYR A 120 3.46 -11.19 -2.42
CA TYR A 120 2.61 -11.18 -3.63
C TYR A 120 1.41 -12.11 -3.50
N VAL A 121 1.60 -13.33 -2.96
CA VAL A 121 0.49 -14.28 -2.72
C VAL A 121 -0.54 -13.71 -1.75
N LYS A 122 -0.09 -13.00 -0.70
CA LYS A 122 -0.98 -12.34 0.27
C LYS A 122 -1.72 -11.17 -0.39
N CYS A 123 -1.00 -10.37 -1.17
CA CYS A 123 -1.53 -9.15 -1.78
C CYS A 123 -2.49 -9.41 -2.93
N ASP A 124 -2.28 -10.47 -3.71
CA ASP A 124 -3.22 -10.97 -4.71
C ASP A 124 -4.61 -11.23 -4.08
N LYS A 125 -4.64 -12.00 -2.98
CA LYS A 125 -5.88 -12.29 -2.24
C LYS A 125 -6.47 -11.06 -1.58
N HIS A 126 -5.63 -10.20 -1.00
CA HIS A 126 -6.07 -8.98 -0.35
C HIS A 126 -6.76 -8.04 -1.34
N ALA A 127 -6.12 -7.76 -2.48
CA ALA A 127 -6.64 -6.89 -3.52
C ALA A 127 -7.99 -7.39 -4.05
N LEU A 128 -8.12 -8.70 -4.30
CA LEU A 128 -9.39 -9.29 -4.73
C LEU A 128 -10.51 -9.05 -3.72
N GLY A 129 -10.24 -9.22 -2.43
CA GLY A 129 -11.20 -8.94 -1.35
C GLY A 129 -11.55 -7.45 -1.18
N GLN A 130 -10.70 -6.54 -1.67
CA GLN A 130 -10.94 -5.10 -1.60
C GLN A 130 -11.85 -4.57 -2.73
N LEU A 131 -11.98 -5.30 -3.84
CA LEU A 131 -12.77 -4.85 -5.01
C LEU A 131 -14.25 -4.62 -4.70
N GLU A 132 -14.81 -5.30 -3.70
CA GLU A 132 -16.22 -5.17 -3.33
C GLU A 132 -16.51 -3.98 -2.42
N HIS A 133 -15.48 -3.33 -1.84
CA HIS A 133 -15.67 -2.16 -0.98
C HIS A 133 -16.24 -0.99 -1.78
N LYS A 134 -17.19 -0.26 -1.16
CA LYS A 134 -17.94 0.82 -1.81
C LYS A 134 -17.04 1.91 -2.39
N ASP A 135 -16.00 2.29 -1.66
CA ASP A 135 -15.08 3.35 -2.07
C ASP A 135 -14.20 2.87 -3.24
N MET A 136 -13.80 1.59 -3.24
CA MET A 136 -13.13 0.96 -4.38
C MET A 136 -14.04 0.86 -5.61
N GLN A 137 -15.34 0.63 -5.46
CA GLN A 137 -16.28 0.68 -6.58
C GLN A 137 -16.43 2.09 -7.17
N LEU A 138 -16.34 3.14 -6.34
CA LEU A 138 -16.34 4.52 -6.80
C LEU A 138 -15.05 4.85 -7.56
N LEU A 139 -13.90 4.45 -7.01
CA LEU A 139 -12.60 4.58 -7.68
C LEU A 139 -12.56 3.82 -9.01
N ALA A 140 -13.08 2.59 -9.05
CA ALA A 140 -13.14 1.77 -10.26
C ALA A 140 -13.85 2.46 -11.41
N LYS A 141 -14.97 3.16 -11.14
CA LYS A 141 -15.71 3.91 -12.17
C LYS A 141 -14.87 5.02 -12.78
N ARG A 142 -14.03 5.69 -11.98
CA ARG A 142 -13.11 6.73 -12.44
C ARG A 142 -11.94 6.12 -13.20
N LEU A 143 -11.33 5.04 -12.70
CA LEU A 143 -10.25 4.34 -13.40
C LEU A 143 -10.68 3.83 -14.79
N THR A 144 -11.93 3.39 -14.92
CA THR A 144 -12.49 2.90 -16.19
C THR A 144 -12.47 3.97 -17.28
N THR A 145 -12.54 5.27 -16.94
CA THR A 145 -12.44 6.35 -17.96
C THR A 145 -11.06 6.43 -18.60
N TYR A 146 -10.05 5.87 -17.94
CA TYR A 146 -8.67 5.75 -18.43
C TYR A 146 -8.37 4.33 -18.93
N GLY A 147 -9.34 3.41 -18.89
CA GLY A 147 -9.14 2.01 -19.25
C GLY A 147 -8.39 1.18 -18.21
N CYS A 148 -8.17 1.72 -17.01
CA CYS A 148 -7.51 1.04 -15.90
C CYS A 148 -8.54 0.33 -14.99
N HIS A 149 -8.05 -0.63 -14.21
CA HIS A 149 -8.77 -1.42 -13.24
C HIS A 149 -8.14 -1.24 -11.85
N PRO A 150 -8.91 -1.30 -10.75
CA PRO A 150 -8.38 -1.06 -9.41
C PRO A 150 -7.42 -2.15 -8.87
N PHE A 151 -7.58 -3.39 -9.34
CA PHE A 151 -6.85 -4.54 -8.77
C PHE A 151 -5.31 -4.38 -8.76
N PRO A 152 -4.63 -3.97 -9.85
CA PRO A 152 -3.19 -3.76 -9.84
C PRO A 152 -2.70 -2.72 -8.81
N GLY A 153 -3.42 -1.61 -8.67
CA GLY A 153 -3.10 -0.58 -7.68
C GLY A 153 -3.21 -1.11 -6.25
N LEU A 154 -4.28 -1.85 -5.96
CA LEU A 154 -4.47 -2.51 -4.66
C LEU A 154 -3.38 -3.54 -4.34
N VAL A 155 -2.92 -4.30 -5.34
CA VAL A 155 -1.79 -5.21 -5.17
C VAL A 155 -0.53 -4.42 -4.83
N MET A 156 -0.22 -3.35 -5.57
CA MET A 156 0.96 -2.52 -5.35
C MET A 156 0.96 -1.86 -3.96
N GLU A 157 -0.15 -1.26 -3.55
CA GLU A 157 -0.29 -0.69 -2.19
C GLU A 157 -0.06 -1.73 -1.10
N CYS A 158 -0.60 -2.93 -1.27
CA CYS A 158 -0.37 -4.03 -0.35
C CYS A 158 1.10 -4.46 -0.33
N MET A 159 1.75 -4.56 -1.49
CA MET A 159 3.16 -4.95 -1.58
C MET A 159 4.06 -3.97 -0.84
N VAL A 160 3.85 -2.68 -1.05
CA VAL A 160 4.57 -1.60 -0.35
C VAL A 160 4.39 -1.72 1.17
N ARG A 161 3.15 -1.97 1.63
CA ARG A 161 2.84 -2.22 3.04
C ARG A 161 3.54 -3.46 3.60
N GLU A 162 3.50 -4.57 2.89
CA GLU A 162 4.16 -5.82 3.31
C GLU A 162 5.68 -5.66 3.35
N MET A 163 6.27 -4.98 2.37
CA MET A 163 7.70 -4.67 2.35
C MET A 163 8.10 -3.89 3.60
N ILE A 164 7.38 -2.84 3.99
CA ILE A 164 7.70 -2.10 5.23
C ILE A 164 7.58 -2.99 6.46
N LEU A 165 6.49 -3.76 6.57
CA LEU A 165 6.19 -4.57 7.74
C LEU A 165 7.17 -5.71 7.93
N LYS A 166 7.58 -6.36 6.85
CA LYS A 166 8.34 -7.59 6.85
C LYS A 166 9.81 -7.42 6.46
N CYS A 167 10.24 -6.23 6.05
CA CYS A 167 11.63 -5.95 5.69
C CYS A 167 12.63 -6.47 6.74
N PRO A 168 13.63 -7.29 6.35
CA PRO A 168 14.69 -7.73 7.26
C PRO A 168 15.41 -6.55 7.92
N ALA A 169 15.89 -6.72 9.15
CA ALA A 169 16.45 -5.62 9.94
C ALA A 169 17.74 -5.03 9.33
N GLU A 170 18.45 -5.84 8.56
CA GLU A 170 19.65 -5.51 7.79
C GLU A 170 19.35 -4.72 6.50
N ARG A 171 18.15 -4.88 5.93
CA ARG A 171 17.68 -4.16 4.73
C ARG A 171 16.76 -2.96 5.07
N PHE A 172 16.34 -2.86 6.33
CA PHE A 172 15.43 -1.81 6.77
C PHE A 172 16.17 -0.53 7.16
N HIS A 173 15.75 0.59 6.58
CA HIS A 173 16.35 1.89 6.86
C HIS A 173 16.06 2.32 8.30
N LYS A 174 17.11 2.65 9.06
CA LYS A 174 17.01 2.96 10.50
C LYS A 174 16.68 4.43 10.79
N THR A 175 16.10 5.14 9.82
CA THR A 175 15.69 6.54 9.99
C THR A 175 14.55 6.65 11.01
N ALA A 176 14.33 7.85 11.56
CA ALA A 176 13.19 8.08 12.45
C ALA A 176 11.85 7.87 11.73
N GLN A 177 11.74 8.35 10.49
CA GLN A 177 10.55 8.23 9.65
C GLN A 177 10.18 6.77 9.40
N CYS A 178 11.12 5.93 8.95
CA CYS A 178 10.83 4.53 8.67
C CYS A 178 10.39 3.76 9.91
N ARG A 179 11.05 4.01 11.06
CA ARG A 179 10.62 3.40 12.34
C ARG A 179 9.19 3.78 12.72
N VAL A 180 8.82 5.05 12.57
CA VAL A 180 7.46 5.53 12.87
C VAL A 180 6.44 4.87 11.95
N VAL A 181 6.70 4.82 10.64
CA VAL A 181 5.80 4.19 9.66
C VAL A 181 5.63 2.71 9.95
N ARG A 182 6.71 1.97 10.21
CA ARG A 182 6.63 0.53 10.52
C ARG A 182 5.86 0.27 11.81
N GLN A 183 6.12 1.04 12.87
CA GLN A 183 5.38 0.93 14.13
C GLN A 183 3.89 1.25 13.97
N TYR A 184 3.57 2.22 13.12
CA TYR A 184 2.20 2.57 12.78
C TYR A 184 1.49 1.41 12.08
N LEU A 185 2.08 0.87 11.01
CA LEU A 185 1.49 -0.25 10.26
C LEU A 185 1.32 -1.51 11.15
N GLN A 186 2.26 -1.76 12.06
CA GLN A 186 2.15 -2.85 13.04
C GLN A 186 0.95 -2.67 13.97
N LYS A 187 0.63 -1.44 14.38
CA LYS A 187 -0.57 -1.14 15.17
C LYS A 187 -1.85 -1.35 14.36
N CYS A 188 -1.85 -1.04 13.06
CA CYS A 188 -2.98 -1.33 12.18
C CYS A 188 -3.22 -2.84 12.06
N GLU A 189 -2.19 -3.69 11.94
CA GLU A 189 -2.36 -5.16 11.88
C GLU A 189 -2.97 -5.77 13.15
N GLN A 190 -2.73 -5.15 14.30
CA GLN A 190 -3.21 -5.65 15.60
C GLN A 190 -4.67 -5.27 15.89
N ARG A 191 -5.29 -4.44 15.04
CA ARG A 191 -6.69 -4.06 15.23
C ARG A 191 -7.64 -5.09 14.61
N PRO A 192 -8.77 -5.39 15.28
CA PRO A 192 -9.82 -6.20 14.67
C PRO A 192 -10.38 -5.47 13.46
N LYS A 193 -10.37 -6.14 12.30
CA LYS A 193 -11.10 -5.69 11.11
C LYS A 193 -12.59 -5.69 11.45
N LYS A 194 -13.25 -4.53 11.32
CA LYS A 194 -14.67 -4.38 11.61
C LYS A 194 -15.54 -4.95 10.49
#